data_AF-A0A1A8R5Z4-F1
#
_entry.id   AF-A0A1A8R5Z4-F1
#
_cell.length_a   1.000
_cell.length_b   1.000
_cell.length_c   1.000
_cell.angle_alpha   90.00
_cell.angle_beta   90.00
_cell.angle_gamma   90.00
#
_symmetry.space_group_name_H-M   'P 1'
#
loop_
_entity.id
_entity.type
_entity.pdbx_description
1 polymer ?
#
loop_
_entity_poly.entity_id
_entity_poly.type
_entity_poly.pdbx_seq_one_letter_code
_entity_poly.pdbx_strand_id
1 'polypeptide(L)'
;AKPEGREAFIKSAISFLRANSFDGLNLAWGYPGHNGSPPQDKERFTLLVTELSKAFEDDAKDNKKTKLLLSVNAAAIPATIERAYEVN
;
A
#
# COMPACT_ATOMS: atom_id res chain seq x y z
N ALA A 1 2.15 6.19 -10.56
CA ALA A 1 3.39 6.00 -9.77
C ALA A 1 4.46 5.36 -10.64
N LYS A 2 5.67 5.93 -10.66
CA LYS A 2 6.84 5.27 -11.25
C LYS A 2 7.37 4.21 -10.26
N PRO A 3 8.00 3.12 -10.72
CA PRO A 3 8.55 2.08 -9.84
C PRO A 3 9.47 2.64 -8.75
N GLU A 4 10.33 3.60 -9.10
CA GLU A 4 11.32 4.19 -8.17
C GLU A 4 10.64 4.94 -7.03
N GLY A 5 9.50 5.58 -7.30
CA GLY A 5 8.71 6.29 -6.30
C GLY A 5 8.04 5.35 -5.30
N ARG A 6 7.58 4.17 -5.76
CA ARG A 6 6.98 3.17 -4.87
C ARG A 6 8.04 2.53 -3.99
N GLU A 7 9.18 2.16 -4.56
CA GLU A 7 10.30 1.58 -3.82
C GLU A 7 10.80 2.53 -2.71
N ALA A 8 10.98 3.82 -3.04
CA ALA A 8 11.39 4.82 -2.06
C ALA A 8 10.36 4.97 -0.92
N PHE A 9 9.06 5.01 -1.26
CA PHE A 9 8.00 5.04 -0.26
C PHE A 9 8.02 3.82 0.65
N ILE A 10 8.10 2.61 0.08
CA ILE A 10 8.11 1.34 0.82
C ILE A 10 9.28 1.29 1.82
N LYS A 11 10.49 1.61 1.36
CA LYS A 11 11.68 1.64 2.24
C LYS A 11 11.50 2.63 3.38
N SER A 12 11.04 3.85 3.06
CA SER A 12 10.81 4.88 4.07
C SER A 12 9.74 4.47 5.10
N ALA A 13 8.66 3.80 4.65
CA ALA A 13 7.59 3.33 5.51
C ALA A 13 8.09 2.26 6.49
N ILE A 14 8.83 1.25 6.01
CA ILE A 14 9.39 0.21 6.89
C ILE A 14 10.30 0.84 7.94
N SER A 15 11.23 1.72 7.53
CA SER A 15 12.11 2.41 8.47
C SER A 15 11.33 3.20 9.51
N PHE A 16 10.31 3.97 9.09
CA PHE A 16 9.49 4.76 10.00
C PHE A 16 8.72 3.89 10.99
N LEU A 17 8.05 2.84 10.52
CA LEU A 17 7.23 1.97 11.36
C LEU A 17 8.08 1.25 12.40
N ARG A 18 9.23 0.69 11.98
CA ARG A 18 10.16 0.01 12.89
C ARG A 18 10.79 0.96 13.91
N ALA A 19 11.16 2.17 13.49
CA ALA A 19 11.74 3.17 14.39
C ALA A 19 10.76 3.67 15.46
N ASN A 20 9.46 3.68 15.14
CA ASN A 20 8.41 4.17 16.04
C ASN A 20 7.59 3.04 16.69
N SER A 21 8.05 1.79 16.58
CA SER A 21 7.38 0.62 17.19
C SER A 21 5.92 0.44 16.77
N PHE A 22 5.57 0.81 15.54
CA PHE A 22 4.26 0.47 14.97
C PHE A 22 4.23 -0.97 14.48
N ASP A 23 3.05 -1.59 14.59
CA ASP A 23 2.82 -2.95 14.11
C ASP A 23 2.46 -3.03 12.63
N GLY A 24 2.17 -1.91 11.96
CA GLY A 24 1.77 -1.93 10.55
C GLY A 24 1.37 -0.60 9.95
N LEU A 25 0.93 -0.65 8.69
CA LEU A 25 0.52 0.49 7.88
C LEU A 25 -0.93 0.36 7.44
N ASN A 26 -1.70 1.44 7.61
CA ASN A 26 -3.04 1.58 7.01
C ASN A 26 -3.00 2.59 5.86
N LEU A 27 -3.37 2.16 4.65
CA LEU A 27 -3.46 3.04 3.48
C LEU A 27 -4.86 3.68 3.39
N ALA A 28 -4.92 5.01 3.46
CA ALA A 28 -6.17 5.77 3.42
C ALA A 28 -6.22 6.73 2.22
N TRP A 29 -6.17 6.20 1.00
CA TRP A 29 -6.30 6.99 -0.23
C TRP A 29 -7.78 7.09 -0.65
N GLY A 30 -8.33 8.31 -0.70
CA GLY A 30 -9.68 8.62 -1.16
C GLY A 30 -9.77 9.31 -2.54
N TYR A 31 -9.67 8.65 -3.69
CA TYR A 31 -9.50 7.23 -3.97
C TYR A 31 -8.61 7.07 -5.22
N PRO A 32 -7.90 5.94 -5.40
CA PRO A 32 -7.24 5.66 -6.67
C PRO A 32 -8.23 5.77 -7.84
N GLY A 33 -7.86 6.42 -8.94
CA GLY A 33 -8.76 6.64 -10.09
C GLY A 33 -9.93 7.61 -9.84
N HIS A 34 -9.92 8.37 -8.73
CA HIS A 34 -10.93 9.39 -8.40
C HIS A 34 -10.29 10.71 -7.93
N ASN A 35 -11.06 11.79 -7.88
CA ASN A 35 -10.65 13.08 -7.29
C ASN A 35 -9.32 13.64 -7.86
N GLY A 36 -9.13 13.53 -9.17
CA GLY A 36 -7.89 13.95 -9.85
C GLY A 36 -6.80 12.88 -9.95
N SER A 37 -7.00 11.71 -9.32
CA SER A 37 -6.17 10.53 -9.57
C SER A 37 -6.55 9.92 -10.94
N PRO A 38 -5.58 9.71 -11.85
CA PRO A 38 -5.84 9.14 -13.16
C PRO A 38 -6.29 7.67 -13.10
N PRO A 39 -7.04 7.16 -14.09
CA PRO A 39 -7.57 5.79 -14.07
C PRO A 39 -6.52 4.69 -13.87
N GLN A 40 -5.30 4.89 -14.37
CA GLN A 40 -4.19 3.95 -14.21
C GLN A 40 -3.78 3.75 -12.75
N ASP A 41 -4.19 4.64 -11.84
CA ASP A 41 -3.89 4.49 -10.43
C ASP A 41 -4.65 3.33 -9.77
N LYS A 42 -5.70 2.79 -10.42
CA LYS A 42 -6.30 1.50 -10.04
C LYS A 42 -5.23 0.39 -10.00
N GLU A 43 -4.57 0.15 -11.13
CA GLU A 43 -3.52 -0.86 -11.26
C GLU A 43 -2.27 -0.50 -10.43
N ARG A 44 -1.91 0.79 -10.37
CA ARG A 44 -0.74 1.22 -9.59
C ARG A 44 -0.96 1.08 -8.09
N PHE A 45 -2.20 1.18 -7.62
CA PHE A 45 -2.54 0.89 -6.23
C PHE A 45 -2.37 -0.60 -5.94
N THR A 46 -2.81 -1.49 -6.83
CA THR A 46 -2.55 -2.93 -6.74
C THR A 46 -1.05 -3.24 -6.67
N LEU A 47 -0.24 -2.63 -7.54
CA LEU A 47 1.22 -2.77 -7.50
C LEU A 47 1.80 -2.30 -6.16
N LEU A 48 1.36 -1.14 -5.66
CA LEU A 48 1.82 -0.62 -4.37
C LEU A 48 1.51 -1.58 -3.20
N VAL A 49 0.27 -2.09 -3.12
CA VAL A 49 -0.15 -3.02 -2.06
C VAL A 49 0.62 -4.33 -2.16
N THR A 50 0.84 -4.84 -3.37
CA THR A 50 1.59 -6.07 -3.63
C THR A 50 3.05 -5.93 -3.21
N GLU A 51 3.70 -4.84 -3.62
CA GLU A 51 5.10 -4.55 -3.30
C GLU A 51 5.30 -4.29 -1.79
N LEU A 52 4.36 -3.59 -1.12
CA LEU A 52 4.37 -3.41 0.34
C LEU A 52 4.26 -4.74 1.09
N SER A 53 3.29 -5.59 0.72
CA SER A 53 3.09 -6.89 1.37
C SER A 53 4.35 -7.75 1.26
N LYS A 54 4.95 -7.76 0.06
CA LYS A 54 6.19 -8.49 -0.21
C LYS A 54 7.36 -7.94 0.62
N ALA A 55 7.54 -6.63 0.64
CA ALA A 55 8.61 -6.00 1.40
C ALA A 55 8.45 -6.19 2.92
N PHE A 56 7.22 -6.19 3.45
CA PHE A 56 6.96 -6.46 4.86
C PHE A 56 7.28 -7.92 5.23
N GLU A 57 7.07 -8.87 4.32
CA GLU A 57 7.49 -10.26 4.50
C GLU A 57 9.00 -10.42 4.49
N ASP A 58 9.68 -9.77 3.54
CA ASP A 58 11.13 -9.86 3.42
C ASP A 58 11.81 -9.18 4.63
N ASP A 59 11.35 -7.99 5.06
CA ASP A 59 11.83 -7.31 6.28
C ASP A 59 11.67 -8.20 7.53
N ALA A 60 10.54 -8.90 7.66
CA ALA A 60 10.28 -9.79 8.78
C ALA A 60 11.26 -10.97 8.83
N LYS A 61 11.54 -11.58 7.67
CA LYS A 61 12.49 -12.69 7.53
C LYS A 61 13.91 -12.25 7.83
N ASP A 62 14.35 -11.16 7.20
CA ASP A 62 15.73 -10.67 7.29
C ASP A 62 16.08 -10.21 8.70
N ASN A 63 15.13 -9.59 9.41
CA ASN A 63 15.34 -9.05 10.74
C ASN A 63 14.86 -9.96 11.88
N LYS A 64 14.29 -11.14 11.56
CA LYS A 64 13.67 -12.06 12.54
C LYS A 64 12.63 -11.37 13.43
N LYS A 65 11.81 -10.51 12.83
CA LYS A 65 10.75 -9.75 13.51
C LYS A 65 9.38 -10.20 13.04
N THR A 66 8.33 -9.88 13.81
CA THR A 66 6.95 -10.02 13.36
C THR A 66 6.72 -9.19 12.10
N LYS A 67 6.04 -9.80 11.12
CA LYS A 67 5.60 -9.14 9.89
C LYS A 67 4.71 -7.95 10.21
N LEU A 68 5.00 -6.81 9.61
CA LEU A 68 4.16 -5.62 9.70
C LEU A 68 2.79 -5.90 9.07
N LEU A 69 1.72 -5.43 9.72
CA LEU A 69 0.35 -5.49 9.20
C LEU A 69 0.18 -4.50 8.05
N LEU A 70 -0.66 -4.85 7.08
CA LEU A 70 -1.06 -3.97 5.99
C LEU A 70 -2.58 -3.97 5.89
N SER A 71 -3.19 -2.80 5.98
CA SER A 71 -4.63 -2.59 5.85
C SER A 71 -4.94 -1.42 4.92
N VAL A 72 -6.20 -1.32 4.46
CA VAL A 72 -6.66 -0.28 3.53
C VAL A 72 -8.03 0.22 3.97
N ASN A 73 -8.23 1.55 3.97
CA ASN A 73 -9.56 2.15 4.00
C ASN A 73 -10.14 2.15 2.58
N ALA A 74 -11.14 1.30 2.34
CA ALA A 74 -11.81 1.19 1.05
C ALA A 74 -13.13 1.98 1.01
N ALA A 75 -13.50 2.46 -0.18
CA ALA A 75 -14.81 3.05 -0.42
C ALA A 75 -15.96 2.04 -0.22
N ALA A 76 -17.13 2.50 0.22
CA ALA A 76 -18.35 1.69 0.31
C ALA A 76 -19.27 1.83 -0.92
N ILE A 77 -18.93 2.69 -1.89
CA ILE A 77 -19.78 2.99 -3.04
C ILE A 77 -19.39 2.06 -4.21
N PRO A 78 -20.30 1.23 -4.75
CA PRO A 78 -19.99 0.25 -5.79
C PRO A 78 -19.26 0.83 -7.01
N ALA A 79 -19.76 1.95 -7.56
CA ALA A 79 -19.13 2.62 -8.69
C ALA A 79 -17.71 3.15 -8.39
N THR A 80 -17.41 3.46 -7.13
CA THR A 80 -16.05 3.82 -6.70
C THR A 80 -15.19 2.57 -6.57
N ILE A 81 -15.75 1.48 -6.04
CA ILE A 81 -15.03 0.21 -5.89
C ILE A 81 -14.54 -0.31 -7.24
N GLU A 82 -15.44 -0.40 -8.23
CA GLU A 82 -15.14 -0.88 -9.57
C GLU A 82 -14.04 -0.06 -10.26
N ARG A 83 -13.99 1.25 -9.99
CA ARG A 83 -13.02 2.17 -10.57
C ARG A 83 -11.68 2.18 -9.85
N ALA A 84 -11.68 2.02 -8.53
CA ALA A 84 -10.51 2.29 -7.70
C ALA A 84 -9.74 1.04 -7.28
N TYR A 85 -10.38 -0.13 -7.24
CA TYR A 85 -9.79 -1.32 -6.65
C TYR A 85 -9.93 -2.54 -7.56
N GLU A 86 -8.88 -3.38 -7.58
CA GLU A 86 -8.91 -4.70 -8.20
C GLU A 86 -9.22 -5.75 -7.12
N VAL A 87 -10.51 -5.86 -6.80
CA VAL A 87 -11.05 -6.90 -5.90
C VAL A 87 -11.52 -8.06 -6.76
N ASN A 88 -10.90 -9.23 -6.60
CA ASN A 88 -11.32 -10.48 -7.22
C ASN A 88 -12.04 -11.37 -6.20
#